data_AF-A0A947AZP4-F1
#
_entry.id   AF-A0A947AZP4-F1
#
_cell.length_a   1.000
_cell.length_b   1.000
_cell.length_c   1.000
_cell.angle_alpha   90.00
_cell.angle_beta   90.00
_cell.angle_gamma   90.00
#
_symmetry.space_group_name_H-M   'P 1'
#
loop_
_entity.id
_entity.type
_entity.pdbx_description
1 polymer ?
#
loop_
_entity_poly.entity_id
_entity_poly.type
_entity_poly.pdbx_seq_one_letter_code
_entity_poly.pdbx_strand_id
1 'polypeptide(L)' 'MLSMDQVYNLLGWEELPGTRDEREVLRIWIDELAQNKGEEWVRRHRVMLRDQWRYFVKHGVDKLGKPPIE' A
#
# COMPACT_ATOMS: atom_id res chain seq x y z
N MET A 1 -2.69 -13.46 -0.02
CA MET A 1 -1.30 -13.00 0.15
C MET A 1 -0.76 -12.58 -1.21
N LEU A 2 -0.89 -11.30 -1.52
CA LEU A 2 -0.40 -10.67 -2.74
C LEU A 2 1.13 -10.64 -2.78
N SER A 3 1.70 -10.87 -3.96
CA SER A 3 3.12 -10.61 -4.23
C SER A 3 3.38 -9.12 -4.41
N MET A 4 4.63 -8.66 -4.21
CA MET A 4 5.00 -7.26 -4.46
C MET A 4 4.65 -6.82 -5.89
N ASP A 5 4.86 -7.69 -6.89
CA ASP A 5 4.50 -7.44 -8.30
C ASP A 5 2.99 -7.15 -8.48
N GLN A 6 2.14 -7.89 -7.77
CA GLN A 6 0.70 -7.65 -7.78
C GLN A 6 0.34 -6.32 -7.11
N VAL A 7 1.04 -5.95 -6.04
CA VAL A 7 0.86 -4.65 -5.37
C VAL A 7 1.26 -3.50 -6.30
N TYR A 8 2.38 -3.63 -7.02
CA TYR A 8 2.78 -2.67 -8.06
C TYR A 8 1.71 -2.50 -9.12
N ASN A 9 1.17 -3.61 -9.63
CA ASN A 9 0.12 -3.58 -10.65
C ASN A 9 -1.19 -2.96 -10.13
N LEU A 10 -1.63 -3.32 -8.92
CA LEU A 10 -2.83 -2.76 -8.29
C LEU A 10 -2.73 -1.25 -8.06
N LEU A 11 -1.57 -0.78 -7.60
CA LEU A 11 -1.33 0.63 -7.34
C LEU A 11 -0.96 1.41 -8.62
N GLY A 12 -0.58 0.72 -9.70
CA GLY A 12 -0.06 1.34 -10.91
C GLY A 12 1.25 2.08 -10.63
N TRP A 13 2.19 1.39 -9.99
CA TRP A 13 3.52 1.89 -9.69
C TRP A 13 4.58 1.07 -10.44
N GLU A 14 5.54 1.78 -11.03
CA GLU A 14 6.76 1.17 -11.57
C GLU A 14 7.82 1.03 -10.48
N GLU A 15 7.88 1.97 -9.52
CA GLU A 15 8.75 1.90 -8.36
C GLU A 15 8.07 2.45 -7.10
N LEU A 16 8.31 1.78 -5.97
CA LEU A 16 7.71 2.06 -4.67
C LEU A 16 8.66 2.84 -3.76
N PRO A 17 8.23 4.00 -3.21
CA PRO A 17 9.02 4.66 -2.19
C PRO A 17 9.04 3.82 -0.91
N GLY A 18 10.13 3.95 -0.15
CA GLY A 18 10.37 3.21 1.09
C GLY A 18 11.42 2.11 0.94
N THR A 19 11.99 1.72 2.08
CA THR A 19 12.92 0.61 2.28
C THR A 19 12.22 -0.73 2.07
N ARG A 20 13.00 -1.82 2.10
CA ARG A 20 12.47 -3.18 1.92
C ARG A 20 11.40 -3.53 2.97
N ASP A 21 11.65 -3.20 4.23
CA ASP A 21 10.72 -3.44 5.34
C ASP A 21 9.43 -2.62 5.18
N GLU A 22 9.55 -1.34 4.81
CA GLU A 22 8.38 -0.50 4.53
C GLU A 22 7.56 -1.07 3.36
N ARG A 23 8.20 -1.53 2.29
CA ARG A 23 7.49 -2.18 1.17
C ARG A 23 6.77 -3.46 1.60
N GLU A 24 7.29 -4.20 2.57
CA GLU A 24 6.60 -5.36 3.13
C GLU A 24 5.34 -4.95 3.92
N VAL A 25 5.42 -3.85 4.69
CA VAL A 25 4.25 -3.27 5.37
C VAL A 25 3.20 -2.83 4.35
N LEU A 26 3.59 -2.16 3.26
CA LEU A 26 2.66 -1.81 2.19
C LEU A 26 1.99 -3.06 1.60
N ARG A 27 2.76 -4.12 1.33
CA ARG A 27 2.22 -5.36 0.77
C ARG A 27 1.13 -5.93 1.66
N ILE A 28 1.39 -6.00 2.96
CA ILE A 28 0.43 -6.49 3.95
C ILE A 28 -0.81 -5.59 3.94
N TRP A 29 -0.64 -4.27 3.97
CA TRP A 29 -1.76 -3.32 3.97
C TRP A 29 -2.64 -3.43 2.71
N ILE A 30 -2.03 -3.53 1.53
CA ILE A 30 -2.78 -3.68 0.27
C ILE A 30 -3.45 -5.05 0.18
N ASP A 31 -2.82 -6.11 0.69
CA ASP A 31 -3.44 -7.44 0.79
C ASP A 31 -4.66 -7.41 1.73
N GLU A 32 -4.55 -6.78 2.91
CA GLU A 32 -5.68 -6.59 3.83
C GLU A 32 -6.82 -5.80 3.15
N LEU A 33 -6.51 -4.71 2.44
CA LEU A 33 -7.51 -3.92 1.72
C LEU A 33 -8.18 -4.72 0.59
N ALA A 34 -7.41 -5.47 -0.19
CA ALA A 34 -7.94 -6.30 -1.26
C ALA A 34 -8.84 -7.41 -0.72
N GLN A 35 -8.49 -8.01 0.42
CA GLN A 35 -9.33 -9.02 1.09
C GLN A 35 -10.63 -8.42 1.66
N ASN A 36 -10.58 -7.22 2.24
CA ASN A 36 -11.74 -6.60 2.89
C ASN A 36 -12.69 -5.87 1.93
N LYS A 37 -12.15 -5.18 0.90
CA LYS A 37 -12.91 -4.29 0.00
C LYS A 37 -12.91 -4.77 -1.46
N GLY A 38 -12.08 -5.77 -1.79
CA GLY A 38 -11.89 -6.26 -3.15
C GLY A 38 -10.79 -5.52 -3.92
N GLU A 39 -10.09 -6.24 -4.81
CA GLU A 39 -9.03 -5.67 -5.65
C GLU A 39 -9.51 -4.51 -6.54
N GLU A 40 -10.76 -4.55 -7.00
CA GLU A 40 -11.31 -3.49 -7.84
C GLU A 40 -11.42 -2.17 -7.07
N TRP A 41 -11.77 -2.23 -5.78
CA TRP A 41 -11.78 -1.05 -4.92
C TRP A 41 -10.38 -0.47 -4.77
N VAL A 42 -9.36 -1.32 -4.59
CA VAL A 42 -7.95 -0.92 -4.52
C VAL A 42 -7.53 -0.22 -5.81
N ARG A 43 -7.88 -0.77 -6.99
CA ARG A 43 -7.58 -0.16 -8.28
C ARG A 43 -8.27 1.20 -8.44
N ARG A 44 -9.54 1.33 -8.02
CA ARG A 44 -10.28 2.60 -8.07
C ARG A 44 -9.67 3.66 -7.15
N HIS A 45 -9.19 3.27 -5.98
CA HIS A 45 -8.63 4.18 -4.97
C HIS A 45 -7.10 4.28 -4.99
N ARG A 46 -6.43 3.72 -6.01
CA ARG A 46 -4.96 3.68 -6.10
C ARG A 46 -4.28 5.04 -5.94
N VAL A 47 -4.90 6.13 -6.39
CA VAL A 47 -4.32 7.48 -6.23
C VAL A 47 -4.24 7.86 -4.75
N MET A 48 -5.33 7.67 -4.01
CA MET A 48 -5.41 7.93 -2.58
C MET A 48 -4.43 7.04 -1.80
N LEU A 49 -4.42 5.73 -2.10
CA LEU A 49 -3.54 4.77 -1.42
C LEU A 49 -2.06 5.09 -1.62
N ARG A 50 -1.69 5.53 -2.83
CA ARG A 50 -0.32 5.98 -3.13
C ARG A 50 0.06 7.24 -2.38
N ASP A 51 -0.87 8.19 -2.25
CA ASP A 51 -0.61 9.45 -1.55
C ASP A 51 -0.45 9.21 -0.04
N GLN A 52 -1.34 8.40 0.55
CA GLN A 52 -1.21 7.92 1.91
C GLN A 52 0.15 7.22 2.10
N TRP A 53 0.50 6.25 1.25
CA TRP A 53 1.78 5.56 1.39
C TRP A 53 2.99 6.49 1.33
N ARG A 54 2.99 7.47 0.41
CA ARG A 54 4.06 8.49 0.35
C ARG A 54 4.16 9.31 1.63
N TYR A 55 3.02 9.68 2.22
CA TYR A 55 2.99 10.35 3.51
C TYR A 55 3.61 9.46 4.60
N PHE A 56 3.26 8.17 4.64
CA PHE A 56 3.80 7.22 5.61
C PHE A 56 5.32 7.05 5.50
N VAL A 57 5.85 6.87 4.29
CA VAL A 57 7.32 6.76 4.08
C VAL A 57 8.02 8.06 4.48
N LYS A 58 7.43 9.23 4.20
CA LYS A 58 8.02 10.53 4.54
C LYS A 58 8.04 10.79 6.05
N HIS A 59 7.02 10.34 6.77
CA HIS A 59 6.84 10.63 8.20
C HIS A 59 7.23 9.48 9.14
N GLY A 60 7.59 8.33 8.57
CA GLY A 60 8.03 7.12 9.26
C GLY A 60 6.88 6.14 9.49
N VAL A 61 6.97 4.97 8.84
CA VAL A 61 6.01 3.86 8.99
C VAL A 61 5.93 3.38 10.44
N ASP A 62 7.04 3.38 11.17
CA ASP A 62 7.16 2.95 12.57
C ASP A 62 6.30 3.79 13.55
N LYS A 63 6.04 5.05 13.24
CA LYS A 63 5.24 5.94 14.11
C LYS A 63 3.73 5.72 14.00
N LEU A 64 3.28 5.03 12.96
CA LEU A 64 1.85 4.91 12.64
C LEU A 64 1.38 3.46 12.51
N GLY A 65 2.29 2.47 12.47
CA GLY A 65 2.00 1.04 12.46
C GLY A 65 1.43 0.53 11.13
N LYS A 66 0.32 1.10 10.67
CA LYS A 66 -0.37 0.82 9.40
C LYS A 66 -1.22 2.04 8.98
N PRO A 67 -1.46 2.30 7.68
CA PRO A 67 -2.43 3.31 7.28
C PRO A 67 -3.85 2.93 7.71
N PRO A 68 -4.64 3.86 8.29
CA PRO A 68 -6.02 3.58 8.66
C PRO A 68 -6.83 3.19 7.42
N ILE A 69 -7.59 2.11 7.54
CA ILE A 69 -8.56 1.68 6.54
C ILE A 69 -9.85 2.45 6.85
N GLU A 70 -9.98 3.66 6.32
CA GLU A 70 -11.26 4.40 6.34
C GLU A 70 -12.20 3.88 5.23
#